data_AF-A0A1Y2EY22-F1
#
_entry.id   AF-A0A1Y2EY22-F1
#
_cell.length_a   1.000
_cell.length_b   1.000
_cell.length_c   1.000
_cell.angle_alpha   90.00
_cell.angle_beta   90.00
_cell.angle_gamma   90.00
#
_symmetry.space_group_name_H-M   'P 1'
#
loop_
_entity.id
_entity.type
_entity.pdbx_description
1 polymer ?
#
loop_
_entity_poly.entity_id
_entity_poly.type
_entity_poly.pdbx_seq_one_letter_code
_entity_poly.pdbx_strand_id
1 'polypeptide(L)'
;DWSRTRKDNHKEVERRRRETINDGINELKSIVPNCDKNKGSILKQAVKYISELKEAEARNIERWTLEKLLSDQQIKSVKEEGEAWRRECERLKERVRELVVKREVLGVWEGRGRGRQRERREWMLRG
;
A
#
# COMPACT_ATOMS: atom_id res chain seq x y z
N ASP A 1 41.95 44.95 -43.85
CA ASP A 1 41.19 44.72 -42.60
C ASP A 1 40.10 43.66 -42.68
N TRP A 2 39.20 43.71 -43.66
CA TRP A 2 37.99 42.86 -43.73
C TRP A 2 38.21 41.32 -43.67
N SER A 3 39.30 40.82 -44.27
CA SER A 3 39.64 39.39 -44.26
C SER A 3 40.06 38.88 -42.87
N ARG A 4 40.64 39.76 -42.04
CA ARG A 4 41.10 39.42 -40.68
C ARG A 4 39.90 39.31 -39.72
N THR A 5 39.00 40.28 -39.77
CA THR A 5 37.74 40.28 -38.99
C THR A 5 36.87 39.06 -39.28
N ARG A 6 36.73 38.63 -40.56
CA ARG A 6 35.99 37.39 -40.88
C ARG A 6 36.64 36.14 -40.30
N LYS A 7 37.97 36.04 -40.35
CA LYS A 7 38.70 34.88 -39.80
C LYS A 7 38.58 34.82 -38.28
N ASP A 8 38.67 35.95 -37.60
CA ASP A 8 38.57 36.00 -36.13
C ASP A 8 37.14 35.74 -35.66
N ASN A 9 36.13 36.26 -36.35
CA ASN A 9 34.73 35.90 -36.10
C ASN A 9 34.49 34.39 -36.31
N HIS A 10 35.06 33.78 -37.34
CA HIS A 10 34.91 32.34 -37.56
C HIS A 10 35.57 31.52 -36.44
N LYS A 11 36.71 31.96 -35.90
CA LYS A 11 37.37 31.32 -34.75
C LYS A 11 36.54 31.45 -33.47
N GLU A 12 35.96 32.61 -33.22
CA GLU A 12 35.09 32.89 -32.08
C GLU A 12 33.87 31.95 -32.07
N VAL A 13 33.22 31.78 -33.23
CA VAL A 13 32.07 30.87 -33.40
C VAL A 13 32.47 29.42 -33.13
N GLU A 14 33.61 28.97 -33.67
CA GLU A 14 34.11 27.61 -33.45
C GLU A 14 34.47 27.36 -31.97
N ARG A 15 35.09 28.35 -31.31
CA ARG A 15 35.45 28.29 -29.89
C ARG A 15 34.19 28.10 -29.03
N ARG A 16 33.16 28.93 -29.25
CA ARG A 16 31.88 28.81 -28.52
C ARG A 16 31.23 27.46 -28.72
N ARG A 17 31.23 26.91 -29.94
CA ARG A 17 30.69 25.55 -30.18
C ARG A 17 31.43 24.49 -29.36
N ARG A 18 32.76 24.58 -29.28
CA ARG A 18 33.58 23.64 -28.51
C ARG A 18 33.34 23.76 -27.01
N GLU A 19 33.17 24.98 -26.50
CA GLU A 19 32.83 25.23 -25.10
C GLU A 19 31.49 24.63 -24.74
N THR A 20 30.44 24.92 -25.52
CA THR A 20 29.10 24.34 -25.30
C THR A 20 29.11 22.81 -25.28
N ILE A 21 29.87 22.17 -26.19
CA ILE A 21 30.00 20.71 -26.22
C ILE A 21 30.73 20.20 -24.95
N ASN A 22 31.80 20.88 -24.53
CA ASN A 22 32.55 20.48 -23.34
C ASN A 22 31.72 20.62 -22.07
N ASP A 23 30.91 21.67 -21.98
CA ASP A 23 30.02 21.90 -20.85
C ASP A 23 28.99 20.76 -20.75
N GLY A 24 28.35 20.39 -21.86
CA GLY A 24 27.42 19.25 -21.88
C GLY A 24 28.08 17.91 -21.50
N ILE A 25 29.33 17.66 -21.91
CA ILE A 25 30.06 16.45 -21.51
C ILE A 25 30.41 16.49 -20.01
N ASN A 26 30.75 17.65 -19.46
CA ASN A 26 31.06 17.80 -18.04
C ASN A 26 29.82 17.63 -17.17
N GLU A 27 28.65 18.07 -17.64
CA GLU A 27 27.37 17.82 -16.96
C GLU A 27 27.02 16.33 -16.95
N LEU A 28 27.18 15.62 -18.08
CA LEU A 28 27.02 14.17 -18.11
C LEU A 28 27.94 13.46 -17.11
N LYS A 29 29.16 13.96 -16.92
CA LYS A 29 30.12 13.40 -15.97
C LYS A 29 29.67 13.54 -14.50
N SER A 30 28.92 14.60 -14.15
CA SER A 30 28.51 14.81 -12.76
C SER A 30 27.33 13.92 -12.34
N ILE A 31 26.46 13.57 -13.29
CA ILE A 31 25.27 12.75 -13.03
C ILE A 31 25.53 11.24 -13.17
N VAL A 32 26.46 10.86 -14.04
CA VAL A 32 26.72 9.44 -14.32
C VAL A 32 27.79 8.90 -13.35
N PRO A 33 27.50 7.83 -12.60
CA PRO A 33 28.45 7.24 -11.67
C PRO A 33 29.60 6.55 -12.41
N ASN A 34 30.79 6.53 -11.79
CA ASN A 34 32.00 5.88 -12.30
C ASN A 34 32.49 6.42 -13.65
N CYS A 35 32.33 7.71 -13.92
CA CYS A 35 32.85 8.34 -15.12
C CYS A 35 34.34 8.70 -15.01
N ASP A 36 35.12 8.20 -15.97
CA ASP A 36 36.51 8.56 -16.17
C ASP A 36 36.69 9.98 -16.73
N LYS A 37 37.95 10.45 -16.80
CA LYS A 37 38.30 11.77 -17.35
C LYS A 37 38.17 11.86 -18.89
N ASN A 38 38.04 10.73 -19.59
CA ASN A 38 38.00 10.69 -21.05
C ASN A 38 36.59 10.95 -21.61
N LYS A 39 36.44 11.94 -22.50
CA LYS A 39 35.16 12.30 -23.14
C LYS A 39 34.45 11.12 -23.79
N GLY A 40 35.18 10.25 -24.49
CA GLY A 40 34.61 9.05 -25.12
C GLY A 40 34.13 8.00 -24.11
N SER A 41 34.80 7.89 -22.94
CA SER A 41 34.38 6.98 -21.86
C SER A 41 33.12 7.50 -21.18
N ILE A 42 33.05 8.82 -20.91
CA ILE A 42 31.88 9.49 -20.33
C ILE A 42 30.63 9.22 -21.17
N LEU A 43 30.72 9.38 -22.50
CA LEU A 43 29.59 9.14 -23.40
C LEU A 43 29.13 7.67 -23.38
N LYS A 44 30.06 6.71 -23.43
CA LYS A 44 29.72 5.28 -23.36
C LYS A 44 29.08 4.90 -22.02
N GLN A 45 29.63 5.44 -20.94
CA GLN A 45 29.13 5.19 -19.59
C GLN A 45 27.75 5.82 -19.38
N ALA A 46 27.50 7.01 -19.94
CA ALA A 46 26.18 7.64 -19.92
C ALA A 46 25.13 6.79 -20.64
N VAL A 47 25.44 6.27 -21.84
CA VAL A 47 24.54 5.36 -22.57
C VAL A 47 24.24 4.11 -21.75
N LYS A 48 25.28 3.47 -21.20
CA LYS A 48 25.11 2.28 -20.35
C LYS A 48 24.23 2.57 -19.13
N TYR A 49 24.49 3.67 -18.43
CA TYR A 49 23.74 4.04 -17.24
C TYR A 49 22.27 4.33 -17.55
N ILE A 50 21.97 5.02 -18.66
CA ILE A 50 20.58 5.24 -19.11
C ILE A 50 19.89 3.92 -19.42
N SER A 51 20.56 2.98 -20.09
CA SER A 51 20.01 1.64 -20.34
C SER A 51 19.72 0.89 -19.05
N GLU A 52 20.65 0.88 -18.10
CA GLU A 52 20.48 0.26 -16.78
C GLU A 52 19.33 0.89 -15.99
N LEU A 53 19.21 2.22 -16.01
CA LEU A 53 18.10 2.94 -15.38
C LEU A 53 16.75 2.54 -15.98
N LYS A 54 16.67 2.45 -17.31
CA LYS A 54 15.43 2.04 -18.00
C LYS A 54 15.03 0.61 -17.64
N GLU A 55 15.99 -0.30 -17.58
CA GLU A 55 15.72 -1.67 -17.14
C GLU A 55 15.34 -1.75 -15.65
N ALA A 56 16.01 -0.96 -14.81
CA ALA A 56 15.70 -0.88 -13.39
C ALA A 56 14.30 -0.30 -13.14
N GLU A 57 13.90 0.70 -13.92
CA GLU A 57 12.54 1.25 -13.90
C GLU A 57 11.51 0.19 -14.28
N ALA A 58 11.74 -0.57 -15.36
CA ALA A 58 10.85 -1.66 -15.76
C ALA A 58 10.72 -2.72 -14.66
N ARG A 59 11.83 -3.16 -14.06
CA ARG A 59 11.84 -4.10 -12.92
C ARG A 59 11.12 -3.53 -11.69
N ASN A 60 11.30 -2.25 -11.41
CA ASN A 60 10.63 -1.58 -10.30
C ASN A 60 9.11 -1.54 -10.51
N ILE A 61 8.65 -1.22 -11.73
CA ILE A 61 7.23 -1.23 -12.09
C ILE A 61 6.65 -2.63 -11.91
N GLU A 62 7.32 -3.66 -12.40
CA GLU A 62 6.89 -5.06 -12.25
C GLU A 62 6.79 -5.45 -10.77
N ARG A 63 7.84 -5.18 -9.97
CA ARG A 63 7.84 -5.45 -8.53
C ARG A 63 6.69 -4.74 -7.82
N TRP A 64 6.52 -3.44 -8.05
CA TRP A 64 5.45 -2.66 -7.44
C TRP A 64 4.06 -3.18 -7.82
N THR A 65 3.90 -3.61 -9.07
CA THR A 65 2.63 -4.18 -9.55
C THR A 65 2.31 -5.48 -8.83
N LEU A 66 3.30 -6.38 -8.68
CA LEU A 66 3.14 -7.63 -7.95
C LEU A 66 2.86 -7.40 -6.46
N GLU A 67 3.63 -6.53 -5.80
CA GLU A 67 3.43 -6.19 -4.38
C GLU A 67 2.04 -5.59 -4.13
N LYS A 68 1.56 -4.73 -5.03
CA LYS A 68 0.21 -4.18 -4.96
C LYS A 68 -0.86 -5.26 -5.08
N LEU A 69 -0.75 -6.15 -6.08
CA LEU A 69 -1.73 -7.24 -6.28
C LEU A 69 -1.81 -8.17 -5.07
N LEU A 70 -0.65 -8.53 -4.49
CA LEU A 70 -0.59 -9.36 -3.28
C LEU A 70 -1.21 -8.64 -2.08
N SER A 71 -0.92 -7.35 -1.91
CA SER A 71 -1.50 -6.54 -0.84
C SER A 71 -3.02 -6.44 -0.99
N ASP A 72 -3.52 -6.21 -2.20
CA ASP A 72 -4.96 -6.15 -2.48
C ASP A 72 -5.64 -7.49 -2.18
N GLN A 73 -5.00 -8.62 -2.51
CA GLN A 73 -5.51 -9.95 -2.18
C GLN A 73 -5.54 -10.19 -0.66
N GLN A 74 -4.49 -9.80 0.07
CA GLN A 74 -4.44 -9.91 1.53
C GLN A 74 -5.51 -9.04 2.19
N ILE A 75 -5.67 -7.78 1.74
CA ILE A 75 -6.71 -6.87 2.22
C ILE A 75 -8.10 -7.49 2.00
N LYS A 76 -8.32 -8.11 0.83
CA LYS A 76 -9.58 -8.80 0.53
C LYS A 76 -9.84 -9.95 1.52
N SER A 77 -8.87 -10.84 1.74
CA SER A 77 -9.01 -11.95 2.69
C SER A 77 -9.36 -11.45 4.09
N VAL A 78 -8.61 -10.47 4.59
CA VAL A 78 -8.83 -9.89 5.93
C VAL A 78 -10.21 -9.24 6.05
N LYS A 79 -10.68 -8.57 4.99
CA LYS A 79 -12.03 -8.00 4.96
C LYS A 79 -13.11 -9.08 5.04
N GLU A 80 -12.98 -10.14 4.25
CA GLU A 80 -13.92 -11.27 4.25
C GLU A 80 -13.97 -11.98 5.61
N GLU A 81 -12.80 -12.25 6.20
CA GLU A 81 -12.68 -12.79 7.56
C GLU A 81 -13.32 -11.86 8.59
N GLY A 82 -13.05 -10.55 8.51
CA GLY A 82 -13.64 -9.55 9.39
C GLY A 82 -15.17 -9.48 9.30
N GLU A 83 -15.74 -9.63 8.10
CA GLU A 83 -17.18 -9.74 7.93
C GLU A 83 -17.74 -11.04 8.51
N ALA A 84 -17.06 -12.17 8.31
CA ALA A 84 -17.47 -13.44 8.88
C ALA A 84 -17.52 -13.38 10.42
N TRP A 85 -16.49 -12.81 11.04
CA TRP A 85 -16.44 -12.58 12.49
C TRP A 85 -17.56 -11.64 12.96
N ARG A 86 -17.85 -10.56 12.23
CA ARG A 86 -18.97 -9.67 12.57
C ARG A 86 -20.31 -10.39 12.54
N ARG A 87 -20.59 -11.18 11.49
CA ARG A 87 -21.82 -11.98 11.39
C ARG A 87 -21.94 -12.97 12.55
N GLU A 88 -20.85 -13.64 12.91
CA GLU A 88 -20.84 -14.60 14.02
C GLU A 88 -21.09 -13.90 15.37
N CYS A 89 -20.48 -12.72 15.59
CA CYS A 89 -20.77 -11.91 16.77
C CYS A 89 -22.24 -11.49 16.86
N GLU A 90 -22.86 -11.11 15.75
CA GLU A 90 -24.29 -10.76 15.70
C GLU A 90 -25.17 -11.98 16.03
N ARG A 91 -24.87 -13.12 15.42
CA ARG A 91 -25.57 -14.39 15.69
C ARG A 91 -25.49 -14.79 17.16
N LEU A 92 -24.31 -14.68 17.76
CA LEU A 92 -24.13 -14.97 19.19
C LEU A 92 -24.84 -13.97 20.09
N LYS A 93 -24.82 -12.67 19.75
CA LYS A 93 -25.59 -11.65 20.48
C LYS A 93 -27.08 -11.93 20.45
N GLU A 94 -27.63 -12.33 19.31
CA GLU A 94 -29.05 -12.71 19.19
C GLU A 94 -29.36 -13.96 20.03
N ARG A 95 -28.52 -15.00 19.97
CA ARG A 95 -28.70 -16.20 20.79
C ARG A 95 -28.67 -15.88 22.29
N VAL A 96 -27.77 -15.00 22.74
CA VAL A 96 -27.73 -14.55 24.14
C VAL A 96 -29.04 -13.84 24.51
N ARG A 97 -29.55 -12.95 23.65
CA ARG A 97 -30.84 -12.27 23.89
C ARG A 97 -31.99 -13.28 24.03
N GLU A 98 -32.08 -14.26 23.14
CA GLU A 98 -33.10 -15.31 23.23
C GLU A 98 -33.01 -16.12 24.53
N LEU A 99 -31.80 -16.49 24.95
CA LEU A 99 -31.59 -17.27 26.16
C LEU A 99 -31.95 -16.47 27.42
N VAL A 100 -31.67 -15.17 27.44
CA VAL A 100 -32.08 -14.28 28.53
C VAL A 100 -33.61 -14.26 28.65
N VAL A 101 -34.32 -14.06 27.54
CA VAL A 101 -35.81 -14.09 27.52
C VAL A 101 -36.35 -15.45 27.97
N LYS A 102 -35.79 -16.56 27.46
CA LYS A 102 -36.20 -17.92 27.87
C LYS A 102 -36.01 -18.14 29.37
N ARG A 103 -34.89 -17.67 29.94
CA ARG A 103 -34.61 -17.76 31.38
C ARG A 103 -35.64 -16.96 32.20
N GLU A 104 -35.98 -15.74 31.78
CA GLU A 104 -36.98 -14.92 32.44
C GLU A 104 -38.36 -15.59 32.44
N VAL A 105 -38.79 -16.10 31.28
CA VAL A 105 -40.06 -16.83 31.15
C VAL A 105 -40.08 -18.05 32.06
N LEU A 106 -39.05 -18.91 32.00
CA LEU A 106 -38.96 -20.10 32.87
C LEU A 106 -39.02 -19.73 34.36
N GLY A 107 -38.33 -18.67 34.77
CA GLY A 107 -38.39 -18.16 36.14
C GLY A 107 -39.81 -17.79 36.59
N VAL A 108 -40.61 -17.19 35.69
CA VAL A 108 -42.03 -16.88 35.95
C VAL A 108 -42.87 -18.16 36.08
N TRP A 109 -42.67 -19.14 35.20
CA TRP A 109 -43.39 -20.42 35.26
C TRP A 109 -43.10 -21.20 36.54
N GLU A 110 -41.83 -21.26 36.95
CA GLU A 110 -41.45 -21.90 38.21
C GLU A 110 -42.01 -21.16 39.43
N GLY A 111 -41.97 -19.82 39.42
CA GLY A 111 -42.55 -18.99 40.49
C GLY A 111 -44.05 -19.24 40.66
N ARG A 112 -44.81 -19.26 39.55
CA ARG A 112 -46.25 -19.58 39.54
C ARG A 112 -46.52 -21.03 39.98
N GLY A 113 -45.67 -21.98 39.59
CA GLY A 113 -45.79 -23.38 40.01
C GLY A 113 -45.59 -23.57 41.51
N ARG A 114 -44.57 -22.91 42.08
CA ARG A 114 -44.32 -22.88 43.54
C ARG A 114 -45.45 -22.21 44.31
N GLY A 115 -45.99 -21.10 43.79
CA GLY A 115 -47.15 -20.42 44.37
C GLY A 115 -48.38 -21.33 44.50
N ARG A 116 -48.75 -22.01 43.41
CA ARG A 116 -49.87 -22.97 43.40
C ARG A 116 -49.66 -24.16 44.34
N GLN A 117 -48.43 -24.68 44.45
CA GLN A 117 -48.12 -25.74 45.42
C GLN A 117 -48.24 -25.25 46.88
N ARG A 118 -47.82 -24.02 47.16
CA ARG A 118 -47.92 -23.41 48.49
C ARG A 118 -49.37 -23.16 48.90
N GLU A 119 -50.18 -22.58 48.02
CA GLU A 119 -51.63 -22.39 48.24
C GLU A 119 -52.33 -23.72 48.51
N ARG A 120 -52.01 -24.77 47.74
CA ARG A 120 -52.59 -26.10 47.92
C ARG A 120 -52.21 -26.73 49.27
N ARG A 121 -50.97 -26.51 49.74
CA ARG A 121 -50.52 -26.93 51.08
C ARG A 121 -51.20 -26.14 52.19
N GLU A 122 -51.33 -24.83 52.05
CA GLU A 122 -52.05 -23.99 53.02
C GLU A 122 -53.53 -24.37 53.12
N TRP A 123 -54.16 -24.73 52.00
CA TRP A 123 -55.55 -25.20 51.99
C TRP A 123 -55.71 -26.54 52.71
N MET A 124 -54.76 -27.47 52.55
CA MET A 124 -54.75 -28.76 53.26
C MET A 124 -54.48 -28.63 54.77
N LEU A 125 -53.85 -27.55 55.24
CA LEU A 125 -53.55 -27.32 56.67
C LEU A 125 -54.68 -26.57 57.41
N ARG A 126 -55.63 -25.98 56.67
CA ARG A 126 -56.75 -25.19 57.23
C ARG A 126 -58.06 -25.97 57.37
N GLY A 127 -58.10 -27.21 56.90
CA GLY A 127 -59.21 -28.17 57.11
C GLY A 127 -58.76 -29.30 58.02
#